data_AF-A0A948EUM6-F1
#
_entry.id   AF-A0A948EUM6-F1
#
_cell.length_a   1.000
_cell.length_b   1.000
_cell.length_c   1.000
_cell.angle_alpha   90.00
_cell.angle_beta   90.00
_cell.angle_gamma   90.00
#
_symmetry.space_group_name_H-M   'P 1'
#
loop_
_entity.id
_entity.type
_entity.pdbx_description
1 polymer ?
#
loop_
_entity_poly.entity_id
_entity_poly.type
_entity_poly.pdbx_seq_one_letter_code
_entity_poly.pdbx_strand_id
1 'polypeptide(L)'
;MTEKEAFAGALEAFVTGLKGHISTDDGQWTIKGFIDIFKNVYTISSDTKIVSKILEIHLFPKIIEFAQANDYKVVLAEHQNYYPDISFVKSGDESIRFAVDFKTTYRNKKKPHLCNGFTLGSHGEYFENRTSSKNIQFPYGSYSGHFCLGIIYDRADGATIDETQASSIDEMHSIASVARNFQFFVTEKWRIASDKGGSGNTANIGSINNIADIISGQGMFSKLGEHWFDEYWMNYKKITIQDGKGGTKKISTILEFVEYKNGDSSLIVKKRNGKK
;
A
#
# COMPACT_ATOMS: atom_id res chain seq x y z
N MET A 1 -14.28 14.45 17.07
CA MET A 1 -13.30 13.65 16.33
C MET A 1 -13.66 12.20 16.55
N THR A 2 -13.88 11.44 15.49
CA THR A 2 -14.13 9.99 15.57
C THR A 2 -12.84 9.23 15.89
N GLU A 3 -12.93 8.00 16.41
CA GLU A 3 -11.74 7.15 16.62
C GLU A 3 -10.95 6.91 15.33
N LYS A 4 -11.63 6.84 14.18
CA LYS A 4 -10.99 6.74 12.85
C LYS A 4 -10.15 7.97 12.54
N GLU A 5 -10.66 9.17 12.79
CA GLU A 5 -9.93 10.43 12.58
C GLU A 5 -8.74 10.56 13.53
N ALA A 6 -8.93 10.18 14.81
CA ALA A 6 -7.86 10.19 15.80
C ALA A 6 -6.73 9.20 15.43
N PHE A 7 -7.10 7.96 15.06
CA PHE A 7 -6.14 6.96 14.60
C PHE A 7 -5.40 7.41 13.34
N ALA A 8 -6.12 7.95 12.35
CA ALA A 8 -5.52 8.45 11.11
C ALA A 8 -4.51 9.58 11.38
N GLY A 9 -4.88 10.56 12.22
CA GLY A 9 -3.98 11.67 12.58
C GLY A 9 -2.74 11.21 13.36
N ALA A 10 -2.90 10.28 14.29
CA ALA A 10 -1.78 9.68 15.02
C ALA A 10 -0.86 8.90 14.09
N LEU A 11 -1.42 8.11 13.18
CA LEU A 11 -0.66 7.33 12.21
C LEU A 11 0.06 8.23 11.20
N GLU A 12 -0.55 9.34 10.79
CA GLU A 12 0.08 10.36 9.93
C GLU A 12 1.28 11.00 10.62
N ALA A 13 1.14 11.42 11.88
CA ALA A 13 2.26 11.94 12.67
C ALA A 13 3.38 10.90 12.81
N PHE A 14 3.04 9.65 13.11
CA PHE A 14 4.01 8.56 13.25
C PHE A 14 4.85 8.34 11.98
N VAL A 15 4.22 8.27 10.81
CA VAL A 15 4.95 7.96 9.56
C VAL A 15 5.94 9.05 9.15
N THR A 16 5.78 10.29 9.61
CA THR A 16 6.75 11.37 9.33
C THR A 16 8.12 11.11 9.93
N GLY A 17 8.19 10.39 11.05
CA GLY A 17 9.44 10.04 11.73
C GLY A 17 10.18 8.84 11.13
N LEU A 18 9.49 7.99 10.35
CA LEU A 18 10.05 6.72 9.89
C LEU A 18 11.25 6.87 8.96
N LYS A 19 11.29 7.93 8.15
CA LYS A 19 12.40 8.17 7.23
C LYS A 19 13.73 8.28 7.97
N GLY A 20 13.77 9.02 9.07
CA GLY A 20 14.98 9.20 9.88
C GLY A 20 15.40 7.95 10.63
N HIS A 21 14.47 7.01 10.85
CA HIS A 21 14.79 5.74 11.50
C HIS A 21 15.48 4.75 10.55
N ILE A 22 15.12 4.77 9.27
CA ILE A 22 15.58 3.75 8.31
C ILE A 22 16.61 4.25 7.30
N SER A 23 16.92 5.55 7.29
CA SER A 23 17.81 6.14 6.29
C SER A 23 19.04 6.73 6.94
N THR A 24 20.18 6.61 6.28
CA THR A 24 21.38 7.42 6.56
C THR A 24 21.18 8.87 6.12
N ASP A 25 22.10 9.76 6.51
CA ASP A 25 22.05 11.20 6.16
C ASP A 25 22.08 11.46 4.66
N ASP A 26 22.75 10.61 3.89
CA ASP A 26 22.79 10.64 2.42
C ASP A 26 21.60 9.90 1.76
N GLY A 27 20.62 9.48 2.56
CA GLY A 27 19.35 8.91 2.10
C GLY A 27 19.40 7.44 1.74
N GLN A 28 20.52 6.73 1.97
CA GLN A 28 20.61 5.29 1.75
C GLN A 28 19.82 4.51 2.80
N TRP A 29 19.32 3.34 2.43
CA TRP A 29 18.76 2.42 3.40
C TRP A 29 19.84 1.92 4.37
N THR A 30 19.54 1.92 5.67
CA THR A 30 20.42 1.39 6.72
C THR A 30 20.58 -0.13 6.65
N ILE A 31 19.60 -0.86 6.10
CA ILE A 31 19.75 -2.29 5.85
C ILE A 31 20.64 -2.51 4.62
N LYS A 32 21.74 -3.22 4.84
CA LYS A 32 22.73 -3.58 3.82
C LYS A 32 22.61 -5.02 3.34
N GLY A 33 22.04 -5.89 4.16
CA GLY A 33 22.05 -7.32 3.94
C GLY A 33 21.47 -8.09 5.13
N PHE A 34 21.58 -9.41 5.09
CA PHE A 34 21.42 -10.27 6.26
C PHE A 34 22.78 -10.80 6.71
N ILE A 35 22.92 -11.09 8.00
CA ILE A 35 24.14 -11.61 8.60
C ILE A 35 23.93 -13.06 9.06
N ASP A 36 24.94 -13.90 8.88
CA ASP A 36 24.94 -15.27 9.41
C ASP A 36 25.66 -15.37 10.78
N ILE A 37 25.65 -16.57 11.38
CA ILE A 37 26.33 -16.82 12.67
C ILE A 37 27.87 -16.74 12.58
N PHE A 38 28.43 -16.75 11.37
CA PHE A 38 29.86 -16.62 11.11
C PHE A 38 30.29 -15.17 10.86
N LYS A 39 29.34 -14.22 10.98
CA LYS A 39 29.51 -12.78 10.73
C LYS A 39 29.80 -12.42 9.27
N ASN A 40 29.38 -13.27 8.34
CA ASN A 40 29.33 -12.92 6.92
C ASN A 40 28.08 -12.09 6.65
N VAL A 41 28.23 -10.99 5.93
CA VAL A 41 27.13 -10.15 5.47
C VAL A 41 26.83 -10.47 4.01
N TYR A 42 25.58 -10.81 3.74
CA TYR A 42 25.07 -11.10 2.41
C TYR A 42 24.16 -9.96 1.97
N THR A 43 24.52 -9.30 0.87
CA THR A 43 23.65 -8.26 0.30
C THR A 43 22.31 -8.85 -0.16
N ILE A 44 21.32 -7.98 -0.33
CA ILE A 44 19.98 -8.36 -0.79
C ILE A 44 19.78 -7.95 -2.24
N SER A 45 18.84 -8.61 -2.92
CA SER A 45 18.45 -8.19 -4.26
C SER A 45 17.62 -6.91 -4.24
N SER A 46 17.61 -6.19 -5.37
CA SER A 46 16.69 -5.07 -5.61
C SER A 46 15.25 -5.51 -5.98
N ASP A 47 14.97 -6.82 -5.95
CA ASP A 47 13.64 -7.37 -6.13
C ASP A 47 12.63 -6.77 -5.13
N THR A 48 11.48 -6.35 -5.63
CA THR A 48 10.50 -5.61 -4.81
C THR A 48 9.86 -6.48 -3.74
N LYS A 49 9.72 -7.79 -3.93
CA LYS A 49 9.18 -8.66 -2.88
C LYS A 49 10.15 -8.76 -1.71
N ILE A 50 11.45 -8.88 -2.00
CA ILE A 50 12.51 -8.91 -0.98
C ILE A 50 12.55 -7.57 -0.24
N VAL A 51 12.68 -6.46 -0.97
CA VAL A 51 12.72 -5.11 -0.37
C VAL A 51 11.47 -4.84 0.47
N SER A 52 10.27 -5.17 -0.04
CA SER A 52 9.02 -4.94 0.69
C SER A 52 8.95 -5.74 1.99
N LYS A 53 9.36 -7.02 1.99
CA LYS A 53 9.29 -7.83 3.20
C LYS A 53 10.29 -7.38 4.26
N ILE A 54 11.49 -6.99 3.85
CA ILE A 54 12.51 -6.49 4.77
C ILE A 54 12.10 -5.13 5.34
N LEU A 55 11.48 -4.24 4.55
CA LEU A 55 10.92 -2.98 5.06
C LEU A 55 9.86 -3.21 6.13
N GLU A 56 8.93 -4.16 5.90
CA GLU A 56 7.91 -4.53 6.89
C GLU A 56 8.56 -4.97 8.22
N ILE A 57 9.52 -5.90 8.16
CA ILE A 57 10.24 -6.41 9.33
C ILE A 57 10.99 -5.27 10.04
N HIS A 58 11.68 -4.43 9.27
CA HIS A 58 12.50 -3.34 9.80
C HIS A 58 11.66 -2.28 10.52
N LEU A 59 10.44 -2.01 10.04
CA LEU A 59 9.52 -1.03 10.62
C LEU A 59 8.72 -1.58 11.81
N PHE A 60 8.66 -2.91 11.95
CA PHE A 60 7.80 -3.58 12.93
C PHE A 60 8.02 -3.13 14.39
N PRO A 61 9.27 -2.96 14.89
CA PRO A 61 9.47 -2.47 16.25
C PRO A 61 8.83 -1.10 16.50
N LYS A 62 8.96 -0.17 15.55
CA LYS A 62 8.35 1.17 15.63
C LYS A 62 6.83 1.15 15.57
N ILE A 63 6.28 0.19 14.83
CA ILE A 63 4.84 -0.04 14.79
C ILE A 63 4.30 -0.52 16.14
N ILE A 64 5.02 -1.40 16.83
CA ILE A 64 4.63 -1.84 18.18
C ILE A 64 4.69 -0.67 19.17
N GLU A 65 5.74 0.15 19.12
CA GLU A 65 5.84 1.38 19.93
C GLU A 65 4.65 2.31 19.67
N PHE A 66 4.28 2.53 18.39
CA PHE A 66 3.10 3.32 18.02
C PHE A 66 1.81 2.75 18.61
N ALA A 67 1.59 1.43 18.51
CA ALA A 67 0.39 0.79 19.01
C ALA A 67 0.24 0.97 20.53
N GLN A 68 1.32 0.73 21.26
CA GLN A 68 1.37 0.90 22.72
C GLN A 68 1.10 2.34 23.14
N ALA A 69 1.70 3.31 22.45
CA ALA A 69 1.52 4.72 22.75
C ALA A 69 0.11 5.27 22.46
N ASN A 70 -0.71 4.55 21.69
CA ASN A 70 -2.04 4.99 21.27
C ASN A 70 -3.18 4.05 21.74
N ASP A 71 -2.89 3.16 22.70
CA ASP A 71 -3.84 2.20 23.29
C ASP A 71 -4.42 1.19 22.27
N TYR A 72 -3.58 0.65 21.39
CA TYR A 72 -3.93 -0.42 20.47
C TYR A 72 -3.11 -1.69 20.72
N LYS A 73 -3.75 -2.84 20.58
CA LYS A 73 -3.13 -4.15 20.42
C LYS A 73 -2.84 -4.39 18.94
N VAL A 74 -1.70 -5.00 18.64
CA VAL A 74 -1.33 -5.43 17.28
C VAL A 74 -1.66 -6.90 17.12
N VAL A 75 -2.48 -7.21 16.12
CA VAL A 75 -2.75 -8.58 15.67
C VAL A 75 -2.18 -8.73 14.26
N LEU A 76 -1.20 -9.62 14.11
CA LEU A 76 -0.58 -9.95 12.83
C LEU A 76 -1.44 -10.95 12.06
N ALA A 77 -1.31 -10.95 10.73
CA ALA A 77 -1.88 -12.00 9.90
C ALA A 77 -1.35 -13.39 10.31
N GLU A 78 -2.24 -14.29 10.71
CA GLU A 78 -1.89 -15.66 11.15
C GLU A 78 -1.48 -16.58 9.99
N HIS A 79 -1.86 -16.23 8.77
CA HIS A 79 -1.66 -17.06 7.58
C HIS A 79 -1.02 -16.26 6.45
N GLN A 80 -0.27 -16.97 5.60
CA GLN A 80 0.22 -16.37 4.36
C GLN A 80 -0.95 -15.91 3.48
N ASN A 81 -0.80 -14.76 2.84
CA ASN A 81 -1.80 -14.14 1.95
C ASN A 81 -3.09 -13.68 2.65
N TYR A 82 -3.06 -13.47 3.97
CA TYR A 82 -4.16 -12.83 4.69
C TYR A 82 -4.01 -11.32 4.66
N TYR A 83 -5.14 -10.62 4.49
CA TYR A 83 -5.25 -9.19 4.70
C TYR A 83 -5.73 -8.87 6.13
N PRO A 84 -5.35 -7.73 6.72
CA PRO A 84 -4.19 -6.89 6.40
C PRO A 84 -2.89 -7.48 6.96
N ASP A 85 -1.75 -6.86 6.65
CA ASP A 85 -0.48 -7.14 7.34
C ASP A 85 -0.62 -6.96 8.87
N ILE A 86 -1.29 -5.87 9.30
CA ILE A 86 -1.53 -5.56 10.71
C ILE A 86 -2.97 -5.13 10.94
N SER A 87 -3.59 -5.73 11.97
CA SER A 87 -4.82 -5.22 12.57
C SER A 87 -4.51 -4.53 13.89
N PHE A 88 -4.82 -3.23 13.97
CA PHE A 88 -4.82 -2.49 15.23
C PHE A 88 -6.19 -2.62 15.89
N VAL A 89 -6.23 -3.19 17.09
CA VAL A 89 -7.46 -3.42 17.87
C VAL A 89 -7.40 -2.54 19.11
N LYS A 90 -8.40 -1.68 19.32
CA LYS A 90 -8.39 -0.76 20.47
C LYS A 90 -8.43 -1.55 21.78
N SER A 91 -7.54 -1.23 22.71
CA SER A 91 -7.38 -2.00 23.95
C SER A 91 -8.62 -1.97 24.85
N GLY A 92 -9.36 -0.86 24.85
CA GLY A 92 -10.58 -0.68 25.65
C GLY A 92 -11.88 -1.06 24.95
N ASP A 93 -11.85 -1.29 23.63
CA ASP A 93 -13.02 -1.67 22.84
C ASP A 93 -12.59 -2.43 21.59
N GLU A 94 -12.59 -3.76 21.68
CA GLU A 94 -12.12 -4.61 20.58
C GLU A 94 -13.04 -4.57 19.34
N SER A 95 -14.22 -3.94 19.42
CA SER A 95 -15.07 -3.70 18.25
C SER A 95 -14.46 -2.67 17.30
N ILE A 96 -13.55 -1.82 17.80
CA ILE A 96 -12.83 -0.81 17.02
C ILE A 96 -11.54 -1.41 16.50
N ARG A 97 -11.50 -1.62 15.17
CA ARG A 97 -10.36 -2.22 14.48
C ARG A 97 -9.97 -1.40 13.27
N PHE A 98 -8.68 -1.22 13.06
CA PHE A 98 -8.14 -0.60 11.85
C PHE A 98 -7.20 -1.56 11.13
N ALA A 99 -7.44 -1.74 9.84
CA ALA A 99 -6.58 -2.54 8.98
C ALA A 99 -5.48 -1.64 8.42
N VAL A 100 -4.22 -2.00 8.64
CA VAL A 100 -3.05 -1.30 8.09
C VAL A 100 -2.22 -2.26 7.26
N ASP A 101 -2.05 -1.92 5.99
CA ASP A 101 -1.38 -2.76 5.00
C ASP A 101 -0.15 -2.01 4.48
N PHE A 102 1.02 -2.65 4.51
CA PHE A 102 2.23 -2.09 3.94
C PHE A 102 2.16 -2.14 2.43
N LYS A 103 2.42 -0.99 1.81
CA LYS A 103 2.41 -0.84 0.36
C LYS A 103 3.72 -0.23 -0.07
N THR A 104 4.54 -1.03 -0.73
CA THR A 104 5.85 -0.60 -1.22
C THR A 104 5.82 -0.46 -2.73
N THR A 105 6.39 0.61 -3.26
CA THR A 105 6.62 0.80 -4.70
C THR A 105 7.89 1.63 -4.91
N TYR A 106 8.33 1.73 -6.16
CA TYR A 106 9.51 2.50 -6.54
C TYR A 106 9.17 3.63 -7.51
N ARG A 107 9.97 4.69 -7.49
CA ARG A 107 9.85 5.81 -8.43
C ARG A 107 10.21 5.40 -9.85
N ASN A 108 9.51 5.98 -10.82
CA ASN A 108 9.83 5.78 -12.22
C ASN A 108 11.07 6.62 -12.60
N LYS A 109 12.15 5.96 -13.04
CA LYS A 109 13.40 6.63 -13.43
C LYS A 109 13.22 7.71 -14.51
N LYS A 110 12.33 7.46 -15.49
CA LYS A 110 12.08 8.40 -16.62
C LYS A 110 11.09 9.51 -16.27
N LYS A 111 10.20 9.26 -15.32
CA LYS A 111 9.17 10.22 -14.85
C LYS A 111 9.14 10.24 -13.32
N PRO A 112 10.09 10.92 -12.64
CA PRO A 112 10.25 10.83 -11.19
C PRO A 112 9.06 11.30 -10.34
N HIS A 113 8.13 12.05 -10.93
CA HIS A 113 6.84 12.43 -10.31
C HIS A 113 5.82 11.27 -10.26
N LEU A 114 6.12 10.14 -10.93
CA LEU A 114 5.32 8.92 -10.93
C LEU A 114 6.03 7.79 -10.20
N CYS A 115 5.25 6.90 -9.60
CA CYS A 115 5.70 5.59 -9.15
C CYS A 115 5.15 4.47 -10.06
N ASN A 116 5.62 3.24 -9.85
CA ASN A 116 5.11 2.06 -10.55
C ASN A 116 3.67 1.68 -10.15
N GLY A 117 3.07 2.39 -9.20
CA GLY A 117 1.76 2.09 -8.61
C GLY A 117 1.85 1.04 -7.50
N PHE A 118 0.74 0.84 -6.80
CA PHE A 118 0.57 -0.11 -5.73
C PHE A 118 -0.55 -1.10 -6.05
N THR A 119 -0.42 -2.33 -5.54
CA THR A 119 -1.50 -3.31 -5.45
C THR A 119 -2.18 -3.16 -4.09
N LEU A 120 -3.42 -2.68 -4.08
CA LEU A 120 -4.16 -2.28 -2.89
C LEU A 120 -4.96 -3.43 -2.23
N GLY A 121 -4.59 -4.68 -2.55
CA GLY A 121 -5.28 -5.89 -2.09
C GLY A 121 -6.35 -6.36 -3.06
N SER A 122 -6.92 -7.52 -2.74
CA SER A 122 -7.89 -8.21 -3.58
C SER A 122 -9.25 -7.50 -3.54
N HIS A 123 -9.96 -7.49 -4.67
CA HIS A 123 -11.38 -7.16 -4.74
C HIS A 123 -12.28 -8.41 -4.82
N GLY A 124 -11.77 -9.58 -4.45
CA GLY A 124 -12.48 -10.87 -4.45
C GLY A 124 -13.20 -11.17 -3.13
N GLU A 125 -13.18 -12.44 -2.67
CA GLU A 125 -14.05 -12.98 -1.60
C GLU A 125 -14.24 -12.05 -0.39
N TYR A 126 -13.20 -11.75 0.40
CA TYR A 126 -13.39 -10.93 1.61
C TYR A 126 -13.89 -9.51 1.31
N PHE A 127 -13.60 -9.02 0.11
CA PHE A 127 -13.98 -7.67 -0.29
C PHE A 127 -15.46 -7.65 -0.69
N GLU A 128 -15.92 -8.65 -1.43
CA GLU A 128 -17.31 -8.77 -1.87
C GLU A 128 -18.22 -9.25 -0.74
N ASN A 129 -17.80 -10.31 -0.05
CA ASN A 129 -18.47 -10.90 1.09
C ASN A 129 -17.85 -10.36 2.38
N ARG A 130 -18.37 -9.22 2.83
CA ARG A 130 -17.83 -8.45 3.97
C ARG A 130 -17.82 -9.20 5.31
N THR A 131 -18.56 -10.31 5.43
CA THR A 131 -18.58 -11.18 6.63
C THR A 131 -17.67 -12.40 6.49
N SER A 132 -17.06 -12.62 5.32
CA SER A 132 -16.15 -13.74 5.08
C SER A 132 -14.86 -13.61 5.87
N SER A 133 -14.34 -14.74 6.35
CA SER A 133 -13.01 -14.88 6.94
C SER A 133 -11.96 -15.41 5.95
N LYS A 134 -12.33 -15.60 4.66
CA LYS A 134 -11.41 -16.14 3.67
C LYS A 134 -10.34 -15.11 3.31
N ASN A 135 -9.07 -15.47 3.51
CA ASN A 135 -7.91 -14.61 3.20
C ASN A 135 -7.92 -13.26 3.95
N ILE A 136 -8.50 -13.21 5.14
CA ILE A 136 -8.56 -11.99 5.96
C ILE A 136 -8.56 -12.32 7.46
N GLN A 137 -7.85 -11.54 8.27
CA GLN A 137 -7.70 -11.79 9.72
C GLN A 137 -9.02 -11.61 10.50
N PHE A 138 -9.78 -10.57 10.17
CA PHE A 138 -11.12 -10.31 10.67
C PHE A 138 -12.03 -9.98 9.49
N PRO A 139 -13.34 -10.24 9.54
CA PRO A 139 -14.23 -9.91 8.42
C PRO A 139 -14.09 -8.46 7.97
N TYR A 140 -14.08 -8.20 6.66
CA TYR A 140 -13.77 -6.87 6.13
C TYR A 140 -14.69 -5.79 6.71
N GLY A 141 -15.99 -6.09 6.84
CA GLY A 141 -16.97 -5.15 7.41
C GLY A 141 -16.81 -4.88 8.92
N SER A 142 -15.90 -5.57 9.60
CA SER A 142 -15.62 -5.36 11.02
C SER A 142 -14.52 -4.32 11.29
N TYR A 143 -13.82 -3.85 10.25
CA TYR A 143 -12.85 -2.77 10.38
C TYR A 143 -13.53 -1.42 10.23
N SER A 144 -13.17 -0.48 11.10
CA SER A 144 -13.62 0.91 11.04
C SER A 144 -12.84 1.75 10.01
N GLY A 145 -11.75 1.23 9.46
CA GLY A 145 -10.96 1.87 8.42
C GLY A 145 -9.89 0.97 7.83
N HIS A 146 -9.57 1.21 6.56
CA HIS A 146 -8.59 0.45 5.79
C HIS A 146 -7.49 1.39 5.27
N PHE A 147 -6.34 1.36 5.92
CA PHE A 147 -5.22 2.25 5.63
C PHE A 147 -4.11 1.53 4.87
N CYS A 148 -3.48 2.27 3.98
CA CYS A 148 -2.21 1.89 3.37
C CYS A 148 -1.09 2.67 4.06
N LEU A 149 -0.13 1.97 4.67
CA LEU A 149 1.16 2.53 5.02
C LEU A 149 2.04 2.42 3.78
N GLY A 150 2.15 3.53 3.06
CA GLY A 150 2.81 3.58 1.76
C GLY A 150 4.28 3.97 1.86
N ILE A 151 5.12 3.26 1.11
CA ILE A 151 6.56 3.46 1.04
C ILE A 151 6.96 3.60 -0.43
N ILE A 152 7.52 4.75 -0.78
CA ILE A 152 8.05 5.04 -2.12
C ILE A 152 9.56 5.22 -2.00
N TYR A 153 10.32 4.49 -2.81
CA TYR A 153 11.78 4.55 -2.78
C TYR A 153 12.39 4.62 -4.19
N ASP A 154 13.66 5.01 -4.27
CA ASP A 154 14.45 4.89 -5.48
C ASP A 154 15.22 3.57 -5.42
N ARG A 155 15.11 2.76 -6.47
CA ARG A 155 15.96 1.57 -6.62
C ARG A 155 17.39 1.99 -6.92
N ALA A 156 18.34 1.30 -6.32
CA ALA A 156 19.73 1.38 -6.75
C ALA A 156 19.89 0.92 -8.21
N ASP A 157 20.99 1.33 -8.84
CA ASP A 157 21.33 0.82 -10.15
C ASP A 157 21.86 -0.61 -10.00
N GLY A 158 21.18 -1.59 -10.60
CA GLY A 158 21.48 -3.01 -10.39
C GLY A 158 22.92 -3.43 -10.73
N ALA A 159 23.64 -2.64 -11.52
CA ALA A 159 25.05 -2.86 -11.80
C ALA A 159 25.98 -2.67 -10.58
N THR A 160 25.48 -2.10 -9.47
CA THR A 160 26.26 -1.86 -8.25
C THR A 160 26.01 -2.88 -7.14
N ILE A 161 25.19 -3.92 -7.37
CA ILE A 161 24.85 -4.93 -6.37
C ILE A 161 25.41 -6.28 -6.84
N ASP A 162 26.42 -6.78 -6.14
CA ASP A 162 26.95 -8.12 -6.35
C ASP A 162 26.36 -9.09 -5.31
N GLU A 163 25.39 -9.90 -5.74
CA GLU A 163 24.72 -10.90 -4.90
C GLU A 163 25.54 -12.21 -4.78
N THR A 164 26.71 -12.32 -5.41
CA THR A 164 27.50 -13.57 -5.48
C THR A 164 28.56 -13.70 -4.38
N GLN A 165 28.85 -12.61 -3.68
CA GLN A 165 29.90 -12.55 -2.68
C GLN A 165 29.31 -12.25 -1.29
N ALA A 166 29.94 -12.81 -0.27
CA ALA A 166 29.76 -12.38 1.10
C ALA A 166 30.84 -11.36 1.46
N SER A 167 30.50 -10.40 2.32
CA SER A 167 31.44 -9.40 2.85
C SER A 167 31.65 -9.61 4.35
N SER A 168 32.80 -9.16 4.87
CA SER A 168 33.00 -9.12 6.33
C SER A 168 32.07 -8.08 6.96
N ILE A 169 31.67 -8.29 8.22
CA ILE A 169 30.94 -7.29 9.00
C ILE A 169 31.68 -5.95 9.09
N ASP A 170 33.02 -5.98 9.08
CA ASP A 170 33.86 -4.77 9.13
C ASP A 170 33.73 -3.91 7.87
N GLU A 171 33.25 -4.50 6.77
CA GLU A 171 33.05 -3.84 5.47
C GLU A 171 31.59 -3.39 5.25
N MET A 172 30.71 -3.55 6.26
CA MET A 172 29.27 -3.31 6.13
C MET A 172 28.93 -1.92 5.59
N HIS A 173 29.68 -0.88 5.98
CA HIS A 173 29.45 0.48 5.51
C HIS A 173 29.76 0.69 4.02
N SER A 174 30.60 -0.18 3.44
CA SER A 174 30.97 -0.15 2.02
C SER A 174 29.95 -0.88 1.13
N ILE A 175 29.04 -1.67 1.70
CA ILE A 175 28.01 -2.38 0.94
C ILE A 175 27.01 -1.38 0.35
N ALA A 176 26.78 -1.49 -0.96
CA ALA A 176 25.83 -0.65 -1.66
C ALA A 176 24.38 -0.92 -1.19
N SER A 177 23.65 0.12 -0.82
CA SER A 177 22.22 -0.03 -0.48
C SER A 177 21.38 -0.23 -1.73
N VAL A 178 20.44 -1.17 -1.67
CA VAL A 178 19.54 -1.48 -2.79
C VAL A 178 18.40 -0.49 -3.01
N ALA A 179 18.14 0.34 -2.00
CA ALA A 179 17.09 1.33 -1.96
C ALA A 179 17.57 2.61 -1.27
N ARG A 180 17.03 3.75 -1.68
CA ARG A 180 17.32 5.06 -1.12
C ARG A 180 16.16 6.03 -1.28
N ASN A 181 16.26 7.20 -0.66
CA ASN A 181 15.32 8.30 -0.81
C ASN A 181 13.88 7.91 -0.46
N PHE A 182 13.69 7.25 0.69
CA PHE A 182 12.36 6.82 1.13
C PHE A 182 11.42 8.00 1.37
N GLN A 183 10.17 7.79 0.98
CA GLN A 183 9.05 8.67 1.24
C GLN A 183 7.90 7.85 1.77
N PHE A 184 7.48 8.18 3.00
CA PHE A 184 6.39 7.53 3.71
C PHE A 184 5.12 8.35 3.59
N PHE A 185 3.98 7.66 3.56
CA PHE A 185 2.67 8.27 3.72
C PHE A 185 1.70 7.28 4.34
N VAL A 186 0.60 7.79 4.88
CA VAL A 186 -0.56 7.00 5.22
C VAL A 186 -1.79 7.61 4.57
N THR A 187 -2.67 6.77 4.08
CA THR A 187 -3.97 7.21 3.57
C THR A 187 -4.94 6.04 3.53
N GLU A 188 -6.24 6.32 3.50
CA GLU A 188 -7.21 5.26 3.28
C GLU A 188 -7.07 4.67 1.88
N LYS A 189 -7.25 3.36 1.77
CA LYS A 189 -7.10 2.59 0.53
C LYS A 189 -7.87 3.22 -0.64
N TRP A 190 -9.13 3.61 -0.40
CA TRP A 190 -10.01 4.17 -1.42
C TRP A 190 -9.55 5.54 -1.93
N ARG A 191 -8.83 6.31 -1.11
CA ARG A 191 -8.34 7.67 -1.43
C ARG A 191 -7.22 7.67 -2.47
N ILE A 192 -6.57 6.54 -2.71
CA ILE A 192 -5.51 6.41 -3.72
C ILE A 192 -5.82 5.35 -4.78
N ALA A 193 -7.00 4.74 -4.72
CA ALA A 193 -7.42 3.73 -5.67
C ALA A 193 -7.62 4.33 -7.07
N SER A 194 -7.32 3.51 -8.07
CA SER A 194 -7.67 3.74 -9.46
C SER A 194 -8.86 2.88 -9.88
N ASP A 195 -9.32 3.07 -11.12
CA ASP A 195 -10.34 2.27 -11.78
C ASP A 195 -9.76 1.07 -12.57
N LYS A 196 -8.51 0.68 -12.30
CA LYS A 196 -7.83 -0.42 -13.01
C LYS A 196 -7.18 -1.37 -12.04
N GLY A 197 -7.07 -2.63 -12.45
CA GLY A 197 -6.40 -3.67 -11.68
C GLY A 197 -4.91 -3.36 -11.52
N GLY A 198 -4.36 -3.68 -10.36
CA GLY A 198 -2.93 -3.50 -10.04
C GLY A 198 -2.04 -4.62 -10.59
N SER A 199 -2.63 -5.73 -11.02
CA SER A 199 -1.94 -6.87 -11.63
C SER A 199 -2.82 -7.50 -12.72
N GLY A 200 -2.18 -8.14 -13.71
CA GLY A 200 -2.88 -8.77 -14.84
C GLY A 200 -3.39 -10.18 -14.55
N ASN A 201 -2.81 -10.88 -13.57
CA ASN A 201 -3.06 -12.30 -13.28
C ASN A 201 -3.88 -12.55 -12.01
N THR A 202 -4.05 -11.53 -11.17
CA THR A 202 -4.69 -11.63 -9.86
C THR A 202 -5.66 -10.47 -9.70
N ALA A 203 -6.77 -10.69 -9.01
CA ALA A 203 -7.85 -9.73 -8.85
C ALA A 203 -7.51 -8.62 -7.82
N ASN A 204 -6.43 -7.87 -8.07
CA ASN A 204 -5.97 -6.80 -7.19
C ASN A 204 -6.43 -5.43 -7.67
N ILE A 205 -6.87 -4.60 -6.73
CA ILE A 205 -7.13 -3.17 -6.92
C ILE A 205 -5.79 -2.46 -7.20
N GLY A 206 -5.73 -1.64 -8.24
CA GLY A 206 -4.54 -0.83 -8.55
C GLY A 206 -4.68 0.60 -8.04
N SER A 207 -3.59 1.21 -7.58
CA SER A 207 -3.55 2.64 -7.22
C SER A 207 -3.40 3.54 -8.45
N ILE A 208 -3.58 4.85 -8.23
CA ILE A 208 -3.02 5.88 -9.13
C ILE A 208 -1.48 5.91 -9.05
N ASN A 209 -0.80 6.65 -9.95
CA ASN A 209 0.66 6.63 -10.08
C ASN A 209 1.35 7.95 -9.71
N ASN A 210 0.66 9.09 -9.78
CA ASN A 210 1.28 10.39 -9.49
C ASN A 210 1.54 10.53 -8.00
N ILE A 211 2.80 10.74 -7.61
CA ILE A 211 3.24 10.70 -6.22
C ILE A 211 2.58 11.81 -5.39
N ALA A 212 2.45 13.01 -5.95
CA ALA A 212 1.81 14.13 -5.25
C ALA A 212 0.31 13.88 -5.02
N ASP A 213 -0.38 13.30 -6.01
CA ASP A 213 -1.79 12.89 -5.88
C ASP A 213 -1.95 11.78 -4.83
N ILE A 214 -1.01 10.83 -4.77
CA ILE A 214 -1.03 9.74 -3.79
C ILE A 214 -0.90 10.31 -2.36
N ILE A 215 0.09 11.16 -2.14
CA ILE A 215 0.36 11.75 -0.81
C ILE A 215 -0.80 12.62 -0.34
N SER A 216 -1.44 13.34 -1.26
CA SER A 216 -2.60 14.18 -0.95
C SER A 216 -3.94 13.41 -0.92
N GLY A 217 -3.93 12.09 -1.18
CA GLY A 217 -5.13 11.26 -1.22
C GLY A 217 -6.14 11.70 -2.28
N GLN A 218 -5.64 12.15 -3.44
CA GLN A 218 -6.40 12.63 -4.61
C GLN A 218 -6.58 11.55 -5.68
N GLY A 219 -6.87 10.32 -5.26
CA GLY A 219 -7.27 9.21 -6.12
C GLY A 219 -8.60 9.44 -6.82
N MET A 220 -8.96 8.54 -7.73
CA MET A 220 -10.10 8.73 -8.63
C MET A 220 -11.44 8.84 -7.90
N PHE A 221 -11.55 8.17 -6.74
CA PHE A 221 -12.74 8.14 -5.89
C PHE A 221 -12.74 9.23 -4.81
N SER A 222 -11.65 10.01 -4.65
CA SER A 222 -11.45 10.89 -3.50
C SER A 222 -12.55 11.93 -3.29
N LYS A 223 -13.19 12.43 -4.38
CA LYS A 223 -14.34 13.34 -4.32
C LYS A 223 -15.71 12.63 -4.39
N LEU A 224 -15.74 11.38 -4.86
CA LEU A 224 -16.95 10.56 -4.90
C LEU A 224 -17.28 9.97 -3.51
N GLY A 225 -16.25 9.53 -2.79
CA GLY A 225 -16.36 8.89 -1.49
C GLY A 225 -16.14 7.37 -1.53
N GLU A 226 -15.94 6.80 -0.33
CA GLU A 226 -15.63 5.38 -0.12
C GLU A 226 -16.71 4.44 -0.68
N HIS A 227 -17.99 4.80 -0.57
CA HIS A 227 -19.09 3.95 -1.07
C HIS A 227 -19.01 3.69 -2.58
N TRP A 228 -18.61 4.67 -3.39
CA TRP A 228 -18.40 4.47 -4.83
C TRP A 228 -17.21 3.57 -5.12
N PHE A 229 -16.15 3.67 -4.31
CA PHE A 229 -15.00 2.77 -4.41
C PHE A 229 -15.41 1.31 -4.14
N ASP A 230 -16.15 1.09 -3.05
CA ASP A 230 -16.63 -0.21 -2.65
C ASP A 230 -17.54 -0.84 -3.70
N GLU A 231 -18.60 -0.12 -4.10
CA GLU A 231 -19.55 -0.61 -5.09
C GLU A 231 -18.88 -0.89 -6.45
N TYR A 232 -17.99 0.00 -6.89
CA TYR A 232 -17.28 -0.16 -8.16
C TYR A 232 -16.44 -1.45 -8.16
N TRP A 233 -15.64 -1.66 -7.11
CA TRP A 233 -14.73 -2.79 -7.04
C TRP A 233 -15.43 -4.12 -6.78
N MET A 234 -16.54 -4.12 -6.03
CA MET A 234 -17.43 -5.29 -5.92
C MET A 234 -18.05 -5.70 -7.25
N ASN A 235 -18.32 -4.74 -8.14
CA ASN A 235 -18.98 -4.96 -9.43
C ASN A 235 -18.03 -4.90 -10.64
N TYR A 236 -16.72 -4.81 -10.40
CA TYR A 236 -15.74 -4.62 -11.46
C TYR A 236 -15.81 -5.74 -12.50
N LYS A 237 -16.16 -5.39 -13.75
CA LYS A 237 -16.37 -6.32 -14.88
C LYS A 237 -17.43 -7.41 -14.64
N LYS A 238 -18.45 -7.13 -13.81
CA LYS A 238 -19.60 -8.03 -13.59
C LYS A 238 -20.89 -7.57 -14.24
N ILE A 239 -21.08 -6.26 -14.40
CA ILE A 239 -22.29 -5.69 -15.00
C ILE A 239 -22.15 -5.68 -16.51
N THR A 240 -23.14 -6.26 -17.20
CA THR A 240 -23.25 -6.28 -18.67
C THR A 240 -24.34 -5.31 -19.11
N ILE A 241 -24.02 -4.43 -20.05
CA ILE A 241 -24.93 -3.45 -20.65
C ILE A 241 -24.93 -3.58 -22.17
N GLN A 242 -25.98 -3.07 -22.83
CA GLN A 242 -25.99 -2.95 -24.29
C GLN A 242 -24.95 -1.92 -24.74
N ASP A 243 -24.27 -2.18 -25.87
CA ASP A 243 -23.21 -1.31 -26.38
C ASP A 243 -23.68 -0.23 -27.36
N GLY A 244 -24.99 -0.16 -27.62
CA GLY A 244 -25.61 0.75 -28.60
C GLY A 244 -25.41 0.36 -30.06
N LYS A 245 -24.75 -0.76 -30.34
CA LYS A 245 -24.47 -1.31 -31.68
C LYS A 245 -25.14 -2.66 -31.92
N GLY A 246 -26.14 -3.01 -31.10
CA GLY A 246 -26.80 -4.31 -31.10
C GLY A 246 -26.02 -5.41 -30.37
N GLY A 247 -24.91 -5.09 -29.71
CA GLY A 247 -24.10 -6.00 -28.90
C GLY A 247 -24.19 -5.71 -27.40
N THR A 248 -23.30 -6.34 -26.64
CA THR A 248 -23.16 -6.10 -25.19
C THR A 248 -21.71 -5.86 -24.81
N LYS A 249 -21.50 -5.10 -23.73
CA LYS A 249 -20.20 -4.88 -23.12
C LYS A 249 -20.29 -4.95 -21.61
N LYS A 250 -19.15 -5.21 -20.96
CA LYS A 250 -19.03 -5.12 -19.50
C LYS A 250 -18.59 -3.72 -19.08
N ILE A 251 -19.19 -3.19 -18.02
CA ILE A 251 -18.71 -1.95 -17.39
C ILE A 251 -17.31 -2.22 -16.83
N SER A 252 -16.33 -1.39 -17.22
CA SER A 252 -14.92 -1.61 -16.90
C SER A 252 -14.14 -0.34 -16.55
N THR A 253 -14.84 0.79 -16.47
CA THR A 253 -14.30 2.10 -16.09
C THR A 253 -15.19 2.72 -15.02
N ILE A 254 -14.61 3.55 -14.16
CA ILE A 254 -15.38 4.26 -13.14
C ILE A 254 -16.41 5.22 -13.76
N LEU A 255 -16.10 5.84 -14.90
CA LEU A 255 -17.02 6.71 -15.62
C LEU A 255 -18.31 5.98 -16.00
N GLU A 256 -18.18 4.85 -16.71
CA GLU A 256 -19.33 4.02 -17.10
C GLU A 256 -20.13 3.55 -15.88
N PHE A 257 -19.45 3.21 -14.77
CA PHE A 257 -20.12 2.75 -13.56
C PHE A 257 -20.92 3.84 -12.87
N VAL A 258 -20.33 5.05 -12.73
CA VAL A 258 -21.01 6.20 -12.13
C VAL A 258 -22.22 6.62 -12.97
N GLU A 259 -22.06 6.69 -14.30
CA GLU A 259 -23.17 6.99 -15.21
C GLU A 259 -24.27 5.94 -15.14
N TYR A 260 -23.91 4.65 -15.11
CA TYR A 260 -24.88 3.55 -14.98
C TYR A 260 -25.71 3.62 -13.69
N LYS A 261 -25.11 4.11 -12.60
CA LYS A 261 -25.77 4.30 -11.29
C LYS A 261 -26.44 5.67 -11.15
N ASN A 262 -26.49 6.49 -12.22
CA ASN A 262 -26.99 7.87 -12.20
C ASN A 262 -26.27 8.79 -11.19
N GLY A 263 -24.96 8.58 -10.98
CA GLY A 263 -24.13 9.41 -10.12
C GLY A 263 -23.51 10.61 -10.85
N ASP A 264 -22.94 11.54 -10.08
CA ASP A 264 -22.24 12.71 -10.61
C ASP A 264 -20.81 12.36 -11.08
N SER A 265 -20.65 12.18 -12.40
CA SER A 265 -19.36 11.86 -13.01
C SER A 265 -18.34 13.01 -12.94
N SER A 266 -18.77 14.25 -12.63
CA SER A 266 -17.86 15.39 -12.46
C SER A 266 -16.98 15.27 -11.21
N LEU A 267 -17.39 14.42 -10.26
CA LEU A 267 -16.62 14.10 -9.06
C LEU A 267 -15.49 13.07 -9.32
N ILE A 268 -15.42 12.47 -10.50
CA ILE A 268 -14.31 11.56 -10.84
C ILE A 268 -13.02 12.36 -11.02
N VAL A 269 -12.02 12.09 -10.18
CA VAL A 269 -10.70 12.73 -10.31
C VAL A 269 -9.89 12.05 -11.40
N LYS A 270 -9.39 12.82 -12.37
CA LYS A 270 -8.59 12.31 -13.50
C LYS A 270 -7.14 12.04 -13.07
N LYS A 271 -6.58 10.91 -13.49
CA LYS A 271 -5.17 10.57 -13.27
C LYS A 271 -4.23 11.59 -13.95
N ARG A 272 -3.21 12.05 -13.22
CA ARG A 272 -2.17 12.96 -13.76
C ARG A 272 -0.88 12.22 -14.14
N ASN A 273 -0.99 11.29 -15.09
CA ASN A 273 0.16 10.48 -15.54
C ASN A 273 1.02 11.18 -16.64
N GLY A 274 0.50 12.23 -17.26
CA GLY A 274 1.15 12.93 -18.38
C GLY A 274 1.64 14.34 -18.05
N LYS A 275 1.26 14.92 -16.90
CA LYS A 275 1.60 16.28 -16.49
C LYS A 275 2.60 16.24 -15.35
N LYS A 276 3.69 17.01 -15.46
CA LYS A 276 4.62 17.28 -14.36
C LYS A 276 3.97 18.20 -13.34
#